data_AF-A0A383E3P5-F1
#
_entry.id   AF-A0A383E3P5-F1
#
_cell.length_a   1.000
_cell.length_b   1.000
_cell.length_c   1.000
_cell.angle_alpha   90.00
_cell.angle_beta   90.00
_cell.angle_gamma   90.00
#
_symmetry.space_group_name_H-M   'P 1'
#
loop_
_entity.id
_entity.type
_entity.pdbx_description
1 polymer ?
#
loop_
_entity_poly.entity_id
_entity_poly.type
_entity_poly.pdbx_seq_one_letter_code
_entity_poly.pdbx_strand_id
1 'polypeptide(L)'
;LSQLGIFAVFAYWAVEGGVEDNFQYIFLVMMAGAGLALFLSVPNARIGVTLGVPALMVVMSVVMGEDEMMFWAVFMLIMLGPIAYMPAMATGDPTLGLDDETRLQRLGILWIVFALFMMVMFSGLADMAMEGETTDQDNDGNEFTIVLDSTQQTIAKGGLALGVIGVLVFLLTAVMGREVGSMRPWHGGAMAAGALLIAQYLWSVAEGAPAESPFDYVMVLCMVGIVALTPCV
;
A
#
# COMPACT_ATOMS: atom_id res chain seq x y z
N LEU A 1 2.55 14.05 -3.33
CA LEU A 1 1.28 13.87 -4.08
C LEU A 1 0.71 12.46 -3.91
N SER A 2 1.51 11.40 -4.08
CA SER A 2 1.04 10.01 -3.94
C SER A 2 0.32 9.71 -2.63
N GLN A 3 0.79 10.24 -1.49
CA GLN A 3 0.08 10.11 -0.21
C GLN A 3 -1.35 10.65 -0.30
N LEU A 4 -1.52 11.90 -0.77
CA LEU A 4 -2.84 12.53 -0.90
C LEU A 4 -3.75 11.72 -1.84
N GLY A 5 -3.19 11.20 -2.95
CA GLY A 5 -3.93 10.36 -3.88
C GLY A 5 -4.46 9.08 -3.23
N ILE A 6 -3.64 8.39 -2.43
CA ILE A 6 -4.07 7.17 -1.71
C ILE A 6 -5.23 7.49 -0.74
N PHE A 7 -5.10 8.54 0.05
CA PHE A 7 -6.18 8.95 0.95
C PHE A 7 -7.45 9.39 0.22
N ALA A 8 -7.32 10.01 -0.95
CA ALA A 8 -8.45 10.34 -1.79
C ALA A 8 -9.16 9.09 -2.33
N VAL A 9 -8.40 8.05 -2.71
CA VAL A 9 -8.98 6.76 -3.12
C VAL A 9 -9.68 6.08 -1.95
N PHE A 10 -9.05 6.00 -0.76
CA PHE A 10 -9.73 5.44 0.42
C PHE A 10 -11.01 6.21 0.78
N ALA A 11 -11.01 7.53 0.64
CA ALA A 11 -12.20 8.34 0.85
C ALA A 11 -13.30 8.08 -0.19
N TYR A 12 -12.91 7.75 -1.42
CA TYR A 12 -13.84 7.37 -2.49
C TYR A 12 -14.42 5.97 -2.26
N TRP A 13 -13.58 4.96 -1.99
CA TRP A 13 -14.00 3.60 -1.67
C TRP A 13 -14.98 3.54 -0.50
N ALA A 14 -14.86 4.47 0.47
CA ALA A 14 -15.80 4.61 1.58
C ALA A 14 -17.28 4.72 1.18
N VAL A 15 -17.55 5.27 0.01
CA VAL A 15 -18.90 5.59 -0.49
C VAL A 15 -19.15 5.06 -1.89
N GLU A 16 -18.23 4.25 -2.41
CA GLU A 16 -18.42 3.53 -3.66
C GLU A 16 -19.53 2.50 -3.47
N GLY A 17 -20.43 2.36 -4.44
CA GLY A 17 -21.64 1.54 -4.30
C GLY A 17 -22.84 2.24 -3.65
N GLY A 18 -22.60 3.36 -2.94
CA GLY A 18 -23.65 4.14 -2.28
C GLY A 18 -23.38 4.31 -0.79
N VAL A 19 -24.29 5.02 -0.10
CA VAL A 19 -24.20 5.20 1.36
C VAL A 19 -25.40 4.56 2.03
N GLU A 20 -25.12 3.52 2.80
CA GLU A 20 -26.07 2.72 3.55
C GLU A 20 -26.12 3.16 5.03
N ASP A 21 -24.99 3.62 5.57
CA ASP A 21 -24.90 4.06 6.96
C ASP A 21 -24.09 5.35 7.17
N ASN A 22 -24.13 5.86 8.41
CA ASN A 22 -23.38 7.07 8.78
C ASN A 22 -21.87 6.82 8.92
N PHE A 23 -21.44 5.58 9.09
CA PHE A 23 -20.03 5.25 9.26
C PHE A 23 -19.27 5.48 7.95
N GLN A 24 -19.86 5.18 6.79
CA GLN A 24 -19.29 5.49 5.48
C GLN A 24 -18.99 6.98 5.30
N TYR A 25 -19.89 7.89 5.73
CA TYR A 25 -19.62 9.33 5.73
C TYR A 25 -18.48 9.72 6.67
N ILE A 26 -18.42 9.12 7.86
CA ILE A 26 -17.34 9.36 8.82
C ILE A 26 -16.00 8.91 8.23
N PHE A 27 -15.95 7.72 7.61
CA PHE A 27 -14.75 7.18 7.00
C PHE A 27 -14.28 8.04 5.82
N LEU A 28 -15.20 8.49 4.96
CA LEU A 28 -14.90 9.44 3.88
C LEU A 28 -14.23 10.71 4.41
N VAL A 29 -14.86 11.37 5.39
CA VAL A 29 -14.33 12.64 5.94
C VAL A 29 -13.00 12.41 6.65
N MET A 30 -12.87 11.29 7.36
CA MET A 30 -11.64 10.91 8.05
C MET A 30 -10.49 10.68 7.06
N MET A 31 -10.71 9.92 5.98
CA MET A 31 -9.69 9.65 4.96
C MET A 31 -9.29 10.92 4.20
N ALA A 32 -10.27 11.71 3.75
CA ALA A 32 -10.00 12.98 3.08
C ALA A 32 -9.26 13.96 4.00
N GLY A 33 -9.69 14.07 5.26
CA GLY A 33 -9.05 14.90 6.28
C GLY A 33 -7.63 14.45 6.61
N ALA A 34 -7.40 13.14 6.73
CA ALA A 34 -6.08 12.54 6.94
C ALA A 34 -5.11 12.88 5.80
N GLY A 35 -5.55 12.69 4.55
CA GLY A 35 -4.76 13.01 3.36
C GLY A 35 -4.39 14.49 3.28
N LEU A 36 -5.36 15.38 3.52
CA LEU A 36 -5.14 16.82 3.54
C LEU A 36 -4.23 17.26 4.69
N ALA A 37 -4.41 16.70 5.89
CA ALA A 37 -3.57 17.02 7.04
C ALA A 37 -2.11 16.62 6.82
N LEU A 38 -1.87 15.46 6.20
CA LEU A 38 -0.52 15.06 5.80
C LEU A 38 0.04 15.94 4.69
N PHE A 39 -0.76 16.28 3.68
CA PHE A 39 -0.34 17.13 2.56
C PHE A 39 0.04 18.54 3.01
N LEU A 40 -0.71 19.10 3.95
CA LEU A 40 -0.46 20.42 4.53
C LEU A 40 0.57 20.39 5.68
N SER A 41 1.16 19.23 5.98
CA SER A 41 2.12 19.03 7.06
C SER A 41 1.62 19.54 8.42
N VAL A 42 0.35 19.29 8.73
CA VAL A 42 -0.27 19.67 10.00
C VAL A 42 0.47 18.99 11.16
N PRO A 43 0.75 19.71 12.27
CA PRO A 43 1.42 19.11 13.42
C PRO A 43 0.72 17.84 13.91
N ASN A 44 1.50 16.81 14.21
CA ASN A 44 1.04 15.50 14.68
C ASN A 44 0.13 14.72 13.72
N ALA A 45 -0.08 15.18 12.47
CA ALA A 45 -0.93 14.51 11.50
C ALA A 45 -0.53 13.04 11.29
N ARG A 46 0.76 12.73 11.24
CA ARG A 46 1.25 11.35 11.04
C ARG A 46 0.76 10.41 12.13
N ILE A 47 0.89 10.79 13.39
CA ILE A 47 0.42 9.98 14.53
C ILE A 47 -1.11 9.86 14.49
N GLY A 48 -1.80 10.97 14.22
CA GLY A 48 -3.26 10.98 14.10
C GLY A 48 -3.77 10.06 12.99
N VAL A 49 -3.08 10.02 11.85
CA VAL A 49 -3.45 9.15 10.73
C VAL A 49 -3.12 7.70 11.03
N THR A 50 -1.92 7.39 11.52
CA THR A 50 -1.51 6.00 11.69
C THR A 50 -2.15 5.31 12.89
N LEU A 51 -2.38 6.03 13.98
CA LEU A 51 -2.99 5.46 15.18
C LEU A 51 -4.45 5.86 15.34
N GLY A 52 -4.81 7.10 14.99
CA GLY A 52 -6.16 7.61 15.18
C GLY A 52 -7.19 6.98 14.25
N VAL A 53 -6.83 6.70 12.98
CA VAL A 53 -7.73 6.00 12.05
C VAL A 53 -8.04 4.58 12.56
N PRO A 54 -7.06 3.68 12.79
CA PRO A 54 -7.35 2.35 13.35
C PRO A 54 -8.07 2.40 14.69
N ALA A 55 -7.70 3.32 15.59
CA ALA A 55 -8.35 3.44 16.88
C ALA A 55 -9.85 3.79 16.74
N LEU A 56 -10.20 4.69 15.82
CA LEU A 56 -11.61 5.00 15.56
C LEU A 56 -12.35 3.78 15.00
N MET A 57 -11.74 3.03 14.07
CA MET A 57 -12.33 1.81 13.51
C MET A 57 -12.59 0.76 14.60
N VAL A 58 -11.67 0.56 15.54
CA VAL A 58 -11.88 -0.34 16.69
C VAL A 58 -13.02 0.16 17.59
N VAL A 59 -13.10 1.46 17.86
CA VAL A 59 -14.20 2.03 18.65
C VAL A 59 -15.54 1.82 17.94
N MET A 60 -15.61 2.07 16.64
CA MET A 60 -16.83 1.89 15.85
C MET A 60 -17.23 0.42 15.76
N SER A 61 -16.26 -0.48 15.58
CA SER A 61 -16.49 -1.93 15.65
C SER A 61 -17.21 -2.35 16.93
N VAL A 62 -16.74 -1.88 18.09
CA VAL A 62 -17.37 -2.19 19.39
C VAL A 62 -18.76 -1.57 19.51
N VAL A 63 -18.95 -0.35 18.99
CA VAL A 63 -20.23 0.37 19.06
C VAL A 63 -21.29 -0.28 18.15
N MET A 64 -20.89 -0.75 16.98
CA MET A 64 -21.78 -1.35 15.96
C MET A 64 -21.93 -2.86 16.14
N GLY A 65 -21.02 -3.51 16.89
CA GLY A 65 -21.01 -4.96 17.10
C GLY A 65 -20.45 -5.74 15.90
N GLU A 66 -19.62 -5.11 15.08
CA GLU A 66 -19.06 -5.68 13.85
C GLU A 66 -17.57 -6.00 14.05
N ASP A 67 -17.26 -7.21 14.50
CA ASP A 67 -15.91 -7.62 14.86
C ASP A 67 -14.92 -7.61 13.67
N GLU A 68 -15.42 -7.72 12.44
CA GLU A 68 -14.61 -7.67 11.22
C GLU A 68 -13.86 -6.34 11.06
N MET A 69 -14.47 -5.22 11.48
CA MET A 69 -13.82 -3.91 11.47
C MET A 69 -12.54 -3.87 12.32
N MET A 70 -12.39 -4.71 13.36
CA MET A 70 -11.15 -4.79 14.14
C MET A 70 -10.00 -5.39 13.33
N PHE A 71 -10.28 -6.38 12.48
CA PHE A 71 -9.27 -6.95 11.59
C PHE A 71 -8.81 -5.89 10.57
N TRP A 72 -9.77 -5.19 9.95
CA TRP A 72 -9.49 -4.08 9.05
C TRP A 72 -8.70 -2.94 9.70
N ALA A 73 -8.91 -2.67 10.99
CA ALA A 73 -8.12 -1.68 11.71
C ALA A 73 -6.63 -2.07 11.80
N VAL A 74 -6.31 -3.35 12.00
CA VAL A 74 -4.92 -3.84 12.00
C VAL A 74 -4.31 -3.71 10.61
N PHE A 75 -5.06 -4.07 9.56
CA PHE A 75 -4.64 -3.86 8.18
C PHE A 75 -4.34 -2.38 7.90
N MET A 76 -5.24 -1.48 8.28
CA MET A 76 -5.06 -0.03 8.11
C MET A 76 -3.85 0.49 8.88
N LEU A 77 -3.55 -0.04 10.07
CA LEU A 77 -2.33 0.34 10.79
C LEU A 77 -1.07 0.03 9.99
N ILE A 78 -1.00 -1.18 9.39
CA ILE A 78 0.14 -1.64 8.59
C ILE A 78 0.23 -0.86 7.26
N MET A 79 -0.91 -0.50 6.67
CA MET A 79 -0.99 0.25 5.42
C MET A 79 -0.64 1.74 5.61
N LEU A 80 -1.30 2.41 6.56
CA LEU A 80 -1.19 3.86 6.75
C LEU A 80 0.15 4.28 7.36
N GLY A 81 0.76 3.42 8.17
CA GLY A 81 2.10 3.64 8.76
C GLY A 81 3.14 4.05 7.72
N PRO A 82 3.49 3.14 6.80
CA PRO A 82 4.41 3.41 5.71
C PRO A 82 3.98 4.57 4.82
N ILE A 83 2.69 4.69 4.48
CA ILE A 83 2.19 5.79 3.65
C ILE A 83 2.47 7.13 4.33
N ALA A 84 2.21 7.28 5.62
CA ALA A 84 2.38 8.54 6.35
C ALA A 84 3.86 8.91 6.61
N TYR A 85 4.71 7.90 6.86
CA TYR A 85 6.08 8.12 7.34
C TYR A 85 7.16 7.97 6.28
N MET A 86 7.03 7.09 5.28
CA MET A 86 8.10 6.87 4.30
C MET A 86 8.46 8.15 3.54
N PRO A 87 7.52 8.92 2.96
CA PRO A 87 7.90 10.12 2.21
C PRO A 87 8.56 11.18 3.09
N ALA A 88 8.15 11.31 4.35
CA ALA A 88 8.74 12.25 5.30
C ALA A 88 10.17 11.84 5.70
N MET A 89 10.41 10.55 5.90
CA MET A 89 11.74 10.02 6.15
C MET A 89 12.63 10.16 4.92
N ALA A 90 12.08 9.94 3.73
CA ALA A 90 12.80 10.09 2.47
C ALA A 90 13.28 11.54 2.26
N THR A 91 12.42 12.53 2.51
CA THR A 91 12.74 13.95 2.31
C THR A 91 13.52 14.61 3.44
N GLY A 92 13.72 13.92 4.57
CA GLY A 92 14.45 14.49 5.71
C GLY A 92 13.63 15.48 6.52
N ASP A 93 12.32 15.23 6.66
CA ASP A 93 11.42 16.12 7.38
C ASP A 93 11.88 16.28 8.86
N PRO A 94 12.23 17.51 9.30
CA PRO A 94 12.74 17.76 10.64
C PRO A 94 11.69 17.53 11.74
N THR A 95 10.40 17.51 11.40
CA THR A 95 9.31 17.22 12.36
C THR A 95 9.38 15.80 12.93
N LEU A 96 10.15 14.91 12.31
CA LEU A 96 10.37 13.55 12.82
C LEU A 96 11.36 13.52 14.00
N GLY A 97 12.20 14.55 14.16
CA GLY A 97 13.20 14.60 15.23
C GLY A 97 14.23 13.46 15.16
N LEU A 98 14.46 12.92 13.95
CA LEU A 98 15.44 11.86 13.71
C LEU A 98 16.70 12.45 13.09
N ASP A 99 17.86 11.97 13.51
CA ASP A 99 19.11 12.15 12.78
C ASP A 99 19.10 11.32 11.48
N ASP A 100 20.02 11.63 10.56
CA ASP A 100 20.07 11.02 9.24
C ASP A 100 20.31 9.51 9.26
N GLU A 101 21.16 9.02 10.17
CA GLU A 101 21.48 7.60 10.27
C GLU A 101 20.23 6.82 10.73
N THR A 102 19.61 7.27 11.82
CA THR A 102 18.37 6.66 12.34
C THR A 102 17.24 6.75 11.32
N ARG A 103 17.10 7.90 10.64
CA ARG A 103 16.07 8.12 9.61
C ARG A 103 16.20 7.14 8.46
N LEU A 104 17.40 6.99 7.90
CA LEU A 104 17.66 6.09 6.77
C LEU A 104 17.51 4.62 7.16
N GLN A 105 17.96 4.24 8.36
CA GLN A 105 17.76 2.88 8.87
C GLN A 105 16.28 2.52 9.01
N ARG A 106 15.48 3.41 9.62
CA ARG A 106 14.03 3.20 9.80
C ARG A 106 13.28 3.24 8.48
N LEU A 107 13.65 4.13 7.57
CA LEU A 107 13.12 4.17 6.21
C LEU A 107 13.34 2.84 5.50
N GLY A 108 14.56 2.30 5.60
CA GLY A 108 14.92 1.04 4.97
C GLY A 108 14.05 -0.12 5.43
N ILE A 109 13.90 -0.27 6.75
CA ILE A 109 13.04 -1.31 7.35
C ILE A 109 11.58 -1.13 6.92
N LEU A 110 11.07 0.10 7.04
CA LEU A 110 9.66 0.40 6.74
C LEU A 110 9.34 0.15 5.27
N TRP A 111 10.26 0.54 4.36
CA TRP A 111 10.11 0.31 2.93
C TRP A 111 10.09 -1.16 2.59
N ILE A 112 10.98 -1.98 3.18
CA ILE A 112 11.01 -3.43 2.93
C ILE A 112 9.71 -4.09 3.39
N VAL A 113 9.27 -3.79 4.61
CA VAL A 113 8.03 -4.34 5.16
C VAL A 113 6.84 -3.95 4.28
N PHE A 114 6.77 -2.67 3.88
CA PHE A 114 5.70 -2.19 3.03
C PHE A 114 5.73 -2.81 1.65
N ALA A 115 6.89 -2.88 0.97
CA ALA A 115 6.99 -3.49 -0.35
C ALA A 115 6.56 -4.97 -0.33
N LEU A 116 6.99 -5.74 0.68
CA LEU A 116 6.57 -7.13 0.84
C LEU A 116 5.08 -7.25 1.14
N PHE A 117 4.56 -6.42 2.04
CA PHE A 117 3.13 -6.36 2.33
C PHE A 117 2.31 -6.06 1.07
N MET A 118 2.74 -5.07 0.27
CA MET A 118 2.04 -4.69 -0.95
C MET A 118 2.04 -5.82 -2.00
N MET A 119 3.16 -6.51 -2.17
CA MET A 119 3.25 -7.59 -3.17
C MET A 119 2.55 -8.89 -2.72
N VAL A 120 2.71 -9.26 -1.44
CA VAL A 120 2.26 -10.57 -0.96
C VAL A 120 0.80 -10.51 -0.51
N MET A 121 0.44 -9.51 0.30
CA MET A 121 -0.89 -9.44 0.89
C MET A 121 -1.82 -8.53 0.10
N PHE A 122 -1.43 -7.30 -0.21
CA PHE A 122 -2.35 -6.34 -0.80
C PHE A 122 -2.71 -6.66 -2.25
N SER A 123 -1.72 -7.04 -3.08
CA SER A 123 -1.95 -7.26 -4.49
C SER A 123 -2.26 -8.72 -4.86
N GLY A 124 -2.17 -9.67 -3.91
CA GLY A 124 -2.33 -11.11 -4.15
C GLY A 124 -1.30 -11.73 -5.11
N LEU A 125 -0.18 -11.06 -5.40
CA LEU A 125 0.76 -11.49 -6.45
C LEU A 125 1.44 -12.82 -6.11
N ALA A 126 1.63 -13.09 -4.81
CA ALA A 126 2.20 -14.35 -4.35
C ALA A 126 1.28 -15.53 -4.67
N ASP A 127 -0.01 -15.42 -4.37
CA ASP A 127 -0.99 -16.49 -4.58
C ASP A 127 -1.21 -16.71 -6.08
N MET A 128 -1.38 -15.62 -6.85
CA MET A 128 -1.41 -15.69 -8.31
C MET A 128 -0.19 -16.39 -8.90
N ALA A 129 1.00 -16.16 -8.36
CA ALA A 129 2.22 -16.79 -8.87
C ALA A 129 2.36 -18.26 -8.45
N MET A 130 1.92 -18.62 -7.25
CA MET A 130 2.15 -19.95 -6.66
C MET A 130 1.01 -20.91 -6.95
N GLU A 131 -0.21 -20.45 -6.73
CA GLU A 131 -1.44 -21.24 -6.81
C GLU A 131 -2.13 -21.04 -8.17
N GLY A 132 -1.90 -19.88 -8.81
CA GLY A 132 -2.55 -19.56 -10.09
C GLY A 132 -3.95 -18.99 -9.92
N GLU A 133 -4.35 -18.71 -8.68
CA GLU A 133 -5.59 -18.04 -8.35
C GLU A 133 -5.39 -17.18 -7.11
N THR A 134 -6.27 -16.20 -6.92
CA THR A 134 -6.37 -15.42 -5.69
C THR A 134 -7.84 -15.10 -5.46
N THR A 135 -8.25 -15.10 -4.20
CA THR A 135 -9.64 -14.86 -3.81
C THR A 135 -9.69 -13.59 -2.97
N ASP A 136 -10.63 -12.72 -3.29
CA ASP A 136 -10.81 -11.44 -2.62
C ASP A 136 -12.31 -11.10 -2.52
N GLN A 137 -12.62 -9.99 -1.86
CA GLN A 137 -13.98 -9.49 -1.71
C GLN A 137 -14.14 -8.15 -2.42
N ASP A 138 -15.28 -7.97 -3.11
CA ASP A 138 -15.63 -6.68 -3.68
C ASP A 138 -16.14 -5.71 -2.60
N ASN A 139 -16.43 -4.47 -3.00
CA ASN A 139 -16.92 -3.44 -2.07
C ASN A 139 -18.31 -3.76 -1.47
N ASP A 140 -19.08 -4.67 -2.09
CA ASP A 140 -20.38 -5.13 -1.59
C ASP A 140 -20.22 -6.38 -0.68
N GLY A 141 -18.99 -6.82 -0.43
CA GLY A 141 -18.66 -8.00 0.39
C GLY A 141 -18.85 -9.33 -0.35
N ASN A 142 -19.04 -9.32 -1.66
CA ASN A 142 -19.12 -10.55 -2.43
C ASN A 142 -17.72 -11.09 -2.71
N GLU A 143 -17.53 -12.35 -2.36
CA GLU A 143 -16.29 -13.08 -2.66
C GLU A 143 -16.21 -13.41 -4.15
N PHE A 144 -15.07 -13.13 -4.76
CA PHE A 144 -14.74 -13.53 -6.13
C PHE A 144 -13.34 -14.13 -6.18
N THR A 145 -13.13 -15.02 -7.14
CA THR A 145 -11.84 -15.67 -7.37
C THR A 145 -11.35 -15.32 -8.75
N ILE A 146 -10.13 -14.80 -8.79
CA ILE A 146 -9.40 -14.56 -10.03
C ILE A 146 -8.60 -15.82 -10.35
N VAL A 147 -8.78 -16.35 -11.55
CA VAL A 147 -8.09 -17.56 -12.03
C VAL A 147 -7.19 -17.20 -13.21
N LEU A 148 -5.93 -17.60 -13.13
CA LEU A 148 -4.90 -17.32 -14.13
C LEU A 148 -4.70 -18.51 -15.05
N ASP A 149 -4.65 -18.23 -16.36
CA ASP A 149 -4.15 -19.22 -17.30
C ASP A 149 -2.63 -19.45 -17.13
N SER A 150 -2.09 -20.45 -17.85
CA SER A 150 -0.66 -20.80 -17.73
C SER A 150 0.30 -19.66 -18.13
N THR A 151 -0.11 -18.80 -19.07
CA THR A 151 0.67 -17.64 -19.50
C THR A 151 0.62 -16.55 -18.44
N GLN A 152 -0.57 -16.24 -17.93
CA GLN A 152 -0.79 -15.28 -16.85
C GLN A 152 -0.07 -15.69 -15.57
N GLN A 153 -0.13 -16.97 -15.19
CA GLN A 153 0.61 -17.48 -14.03
C GLN A 153 2.13 -17.36 -14.21
N THR A 154 2.62 -17.54 -15.45
CA THR A 154 4.04 -17.32 -15.77
C THR A 154 4.42 -15.85 -15.63
N ILE A 155 3.54 -14.93 -16.05
CA ILE A 155 3.71 -13.48 -15.84
C ILE A 155 3.73 -13.15 -14.34
N ALA A 156 2.81 -13.73 -13.55
CA ALA A 156 2.76 -13.56 -12.10
C ALA A 156 4.06 -14.01 -11.42
N LYS A 157 4.59 -15.18 -11.79
CA LYS A 157 5.91 -15.68 -11.32
C LYS A 157 7.04 -14.72 -11.68
N GLY A 158 7.02 -14.18 -12.90
CA GLY A 158 7.98 -13.16 -13.33
C GLY A 158 7.88 -11.87 -12.53
N GLY A 159 6.66 -11.40 -12.26
CA GLY A 159 6.39 -10.24 -11.41
C GLY A 159 6.85 -10.43 -9.98
N LEU A 160 6.54 -11.58 -9.37
CA LEU A 160 6.98 -11.92 -8.02
C LEU A 160 8.51 -11.97 -7.93
N ALA A 161 9.16 -12.64 -8.89
CA ALA A 161 10.62 -12.69 -8.95
C ALA A 161 11.24 -11.29 -9.09
N LEU A 162 10.69 -10.45 -9.97
CA LEU A 162 11.11 -9.06 -10.14
C LEU A 162 11.01 -8.29 -8.83
N GLY A 163 9.88 -8.42 -8.13
CA GLY A 163 9.62 -7.76 -6.85
C GLY A 163 10.56 -8.19 -5.74
N VAL A 164 10.76 -9.51 -5.57
CA VAL A 164 11.70 -10.07 -4.58
C VAL A 164 13.13 -9.62 -4.86
N ILE A 165 13.58 -9.66 -6.12
CA ILE A 165 14.90 -9.15 -6.48
C ILE A 165 14.99 -7.64 -6.18
N GLY A 166 13.94 -6.88 -6.47
CA GLY A 166 13.87 -5.45 -6.13
C GLY A 166 14.08 -5.18 -4.64
N VAL A 167 13.40 -5.94 -3.77
CA VAL A 167 13.58 -5.85 -2.32
C VAL A 167 15.00 -6.22 -1.90
N LEU A 168 15.59 -7.27 -2.48
CA LEU A 168 16.96 -7.67 -2.18
C LEU A 168 17.99 -6.62 -2.62
N VAL A 169 17.81 -6.01 -3.80
CA VAL A 169 18.66 -4.92 -4.30
C VAL A 169 18.59 -3.73 -3.36
N PHE A 170 17.38 -3.34 -2.93
CA PHE A 170 17.21 -2.25 -1.98
C PHE A 170 17.84 -2.56 -0.62
N LEU A 171 17.60 -3.75 -0.06
CA LEU A 171 18.19 -4.18 1.20
C LEU A 171 19.72 -4.10 1.15
N LEU A 172 20.34 -4.68 0.12
CA LEU A 172 21.80 -4.72 -0.01
C LEU A 172 22.38 -3.31 -0.18
N THR A 173 21.77 -2.48 -1.02
CA THR A 173 22.33 -1.17 -1.38
C THR A 173 21.99 -0.06 -0.39
N ALA A 174 20.73 0.04 0.04
CA ALA A 174 20.23 1.15 0.87
C ALA A 174 20.40 0.88 2.37
N VAL A 175 20.18 -0.36 2.81
CA VAL A 175 20.17 -0.71 4.25
C VAL A 175 21.54 -1.22 4.70
N MET A 176 22.16 -2.09 3.91
CA MET A 176 23.45 -2.70 4.26
C MET A 176 24.65 -1.93 3.71
N GLY A 177 24.43 -0.91 2.87
CA GLY A 177 25.50 -0.11 2.26
C GLY A 177 26.46 -0.91 1.37
N ARG A 178 26.00 -2.05 0.80
CA ARG A 178 26.81 -2.91 -0.06
C ARG A 178 26.66 -2.52 -1.52
N GLU A 179 27.76 -2.56 -2.25
CA GLU A 179 27.76 -2.38 -3.69
C GLU A 179 27.31 -3.68 -4.38
N VAL A 180 26.34 -3.56 -5.29
CA VAL A 180 25.86 -4.66 -6.14
C VAL A 180 26.02 -4.22 -7.59
N GLY A 181 27.25 -4.36 -8.12
CA GLY A 181 27.59 -3.84 -9.44
C GLY A 181 27.28 -2.34 -9.57
N SER A 182 26.58 -1.95 -10.65
CA SER A 182 26.12 -0.57 -10.85
C SER A 182 24.75 -0.26 -10.22
N MET A 183 24.15 -1.20 -9.49
CA MET A 183 22.82 -1.03 -8.93
C MET A 183 22.83 0.00 -7.79
N ARG A 184 21.72 0.73 -7.71
CA ARG A 184 21.42 1.77 -6.72
C ARG A 184 20.08 1.44 -6.06
N PRO A 185 19.79 1.97 -4.86
CA PRO A 185 18.52 1.75 -4.15
C PRO A 185 17.27 1.93 -5.02
N TRP A 186 17.24 2.97 -5.85
CA TRP A 186 16.12 3.24 -6.75
C TRP A 186 15.84 2.14 -7.78
N HIS A 187 16.83 1.34 -8.18
CA HIS A 187 16.59 0.19 -9.05
C HIS A 187 15.73 -0.85 -8.33
N GLY A 188 16.01 -1.09 -7.04
CA GLY A 188 15.16 -1.94 -6.20
C GLY A 188 13.74 -1.40 -6.10
N GLY A 189 13.60 -0.08 -5.90
CA GLY A 189 12.33 0.64 -5.95
C GLY A 189 11.54 0.43 -7.24
N ALA A 190 12.20 0.63 -8.38
CA ALA A 190 11.61 0.46 -9.71
C ALA A 190 11.18 -0.98 -9.99
N MET A 191 11.95 -1.97 -9.55
CA MET A 191 11.61 -3.39 -9.70
C MET A 191 10.40 -3.78 -8.84
N ALA A 192 10.36 -3.35 -7.58
CA ALA A 192 9.20 -3.57 -6.70
C ALA A 192 7.94 -2.89 -7.25
N ALA A 193 8.05 -1.64 -7.73
CA ALA A 193 6.95 -0.95 -8.41
C ALA A 193 6.50 -1.69 -9.69
N GLY A 194 7.43 -2.22 -10.48
CA GLY A 194 7.13 -3.04 -11.65
C GLY A 194 6.34 -4.30 -11.31
N ALA A 195 6.65 -4.95 -10.17
CA ALA A 195 5.89 -6.08 -9.68
C ALA A 195 4.44 -5.70 -9.35
N LEU A 196 4.21 -4.55 -8.70
CA LEU A 196 2.86 -4.05 -8.41
C LEU A 196 2.08 -3.72 -9.69
N LEU A 197 2.73 -3.17 -10.72
CA LEU A 197 2.09 -2.93 -12.01
C LEU A 197 1.73 -4.24 -12.74
N ILE A 198 2.57 -5.27 -12.61
CA ILE A 198 2.26 -6.61 -13.15
C ILE A 198 1.05 -7.20 -12.42
N ALA A 199 1.01 -7.10 -11.08
CA ALA A 199 -0.15 -7.55 -10.31
C ALA A 199 -1.42 -6.82 -10.77
N GLN A 200 -1.38 -5.49 -10.88
CA GLN A 200 -2.52 -4.72 -11.36
C GLN A 200 -2.96 -5.10 -12.77
N TYR A 201 -2.00 -5.36 -13.67
CA TYR A 201 -2.33 -5.83 -15.01
C TYR A 201 -3.12 -7.15 -14.96
N LEU A 202 -2.71 -8.10 -14.10
CA LEU A 202 -3.41 -9.38 -13.94
C LEU A 202 -4.82 -9.18 -13.38
N TRP A 203 -4.97 -8.27 -12.41
CA TRP A 203 -6.27 -7.83 -11.90
C TRP A 203 -7.19 -7.26 -13.00
N SER A 204 -6.65 -6.67 -14.06
CA SER A 204 -7.49 -6.16 -15.15
C SER A 204 -7.82 -7.17 -16.25
N VAL A 205 -7.12 -8.31 -16.36
CA VAL A 205 -7.22 -9.21 -17.53
C VAL A 205 -7.50 -10.67 -17.21
N ALA A 206 -7.31 -11.09 -15.96
CA ALA A 206 -7.52 -12.48 -15.55
C ALA A 206 -9.01 -12.81 -15.45
N GLU A 207 -9.34 -14.09 -15.60
CA GLU A 207 -10.72 -14.56 -15.55
C GLU A 207 -11.26 -14.43 -14.12
N GLY A 208 -12.51 -13.98 -13.98
CA GLY A 208 -13.15 -13.78 -12.67
C GLY A 208 -12.84 -12.44 -12.02
N ALA A 209 -11.94 -11.63 -12.59
CA ALA A 209 -11.70 -10.29 -12.09
C ALA A 209 -12.90 -9.35 -12.29
N PRO A 210 -13.28 -8.56 -11.27
CA PRO A 210 -14.36 -7.60 -11.39
C PRO A 210 -13.99 -6.46 -12.34
N ALA A 211 -14.99 -5.72 -12.80
CA ALA A 211 -14.74 -4.51 -13.57
C ALA A 211 -14.07 -3.45 -12.67
N GLU A 212 -12.80 -3.14 -12.93
CA GLU A 212 -12.05 -2.20 -12.10
C GLU A 212 -12.60 -0.77 -12.21
N SER A 213 -12.68 -0.11 -11.05
CA SER A 213 -12.97 1.30 -10.93
C SER A 213 -11.77 2.11 -11.42
N PRO A 214 -11.97 3.26 -12.10
CA PRO A 214 -10.86 4.15 -12.44
C PRO A 214 -9.98 4.55 -11.24
N PHE A 215 -10.55 4.53 -10.03
CA PHE A 215 -9.83 4.84 -8.79
C PHE A 215 -8.87 3.72 -8.35
N ASP A 216 -9.05 2.49 -8.80
CA ASP A 216 -8.13 1.37 -8.49
C ASP A 216 -6.79 1.59 -9.19
N TYR A 217 -6.82 2.04 -10.45
CA TYR A 217 -5.62 2.49 -11.16
C TYR A 217 -4.94 3.67 -10.49
N VAL A 218 -5.70 4.60 -9.90
CA VAL A 218 -5.15 5.73 -9.13
C VAL A 218 -4.46 5.22 -7.87
N MET A 219 -5.04 4.24 -7.18
CA MET A 219 -4.46 3.62 -6.00
C MET A 219 -3.09 3.03 -6.36
N VAL A 220 -3.04 2.16 -7.36
CA VAL A 220 -1.79 1.50 -7.77
C VAL A 220 -0.76 2.51 -8.23
N LEU A 221 -1.14 3.51 -9.03
CA LEU A 221 -0.21 4.55 -9.46
C LEU A 221 0.39 5.34 -8.29
N CYS A 222 -0.42 5.61 -7.26
CA CYS A 222 0.08 6.26 -6.05
C CYS A 222 0.97 5.34 -5.21
N MET A 223 0.63 4.06 -5.07
CA MET A 223 1.45 3.07 -4.38
C MET A 223 2.80 2.89 -5.08
N VAL A 224 2.80 2.78 -6.41
CA VAL A 224 4.01 2.79 -7.26
C VAL A 224 4.82 4.06 -7.00
N GLY A 225 4.18 5.23 -6.97
CA GLY A 225 4.87 6.48 -6.66
C GLY A 225 5.59 6.45 -5.30
N ILE A 226 4.95 5.92 -4.26
CA ILE A 226 5.59 5.77 -2.95
C ILE A 226 6.75 4.77 -3.02
N VAL A 227 6.52 3.58 -3.57
CA VAL A 227 7.49 2.48 -3.59
C VAL A 227 8.71 2.82 -4.45
N ALA A 228 8.52 3.43 -5.62
CA ALA A 228 9.62 3.74 -6.53
C ALA A 228 10.37 5.03 -6.15
N LEU A 229 9.70 6.06 -5.62
CA LEU A 229 10.36 7.35 -5.34
C LEU A 229 11.05 7.40 -3.98
N THR A 230 10.55 6.66 -2.99
CA THR A 230 11.16 6.64 -1.64
C THR A 230 12.63 6.21 -1.66
N PRO A 231 13.05 5.23 -2.49
CA PRO A 231 14.47 4.86 -2.63
C PRO A 231 15.33 5.81 -3.46
N CYS A 232 14.79 6.89 -4.03
CA CYS A 232 15.54 7.81 -4.89
C CYS A 232 16.30 8.91 -4.14
N VAL A 233 16.08 9.04 -2.83
CA VAL A 233 16.62 10.12 -1.98
C VAL A 233 17.85 9.68 -1.22
#